data_AF-A0A933TFW1-F1
#
_entry.id   AF-A0A933TFW1-F1
#
_cell.length_a   1.000
_cell.length_b   1.000
_cell.length_c   1.000
_cell.angle_alpha   90.00
_cell.angle_beta   90.00
_cell.angle_gamma   90.00
#
_symmetry.space_group_name_H-M   'P 1'
#
loop_
_entity.id
_entity.type
_entity.pdbx_description
1 polymer ?
#
loop_
_entity_poly.entity_id
_entity_poly.type
_entity_poly.pdbx_seq_one_letter_code
_entity_poly.pdbx_strand_id
1 'polypeptide(L)' 'MKVVVDAGIIFSSLLSNSAEQRKILFNKEYKFYSPNFVFLEIFKHKEKILKYTKTSEKRF' A
#
# COMPACT_ATOMS: atom_id res chain seq x y z
N MET A 1 -7.97 13.78 10.89
CA MET A 1 -8.83 13.95 9.69
C MET A 1 -9.14 12.59 9.07
N LYS A 2 -10.33 12.37 8.49
CA LYS A 2 -10.66 11.11 7.79
C LYS A 2 -10.33 11.27 6.30
N VAL A 3 -9.63 10.30 5.72
CA VAL A 3 -9.18 10.35 4.32
C VAL A 3 -9.50 9.03 3.64
N VAL A 4 -10.13 9.08 2.47
CA VAL A 4 -10.30 7.92 1.60
C VAL A 4 -9.12 7.88 0.63
N VAL A 5 -8.47 6.72 0.53
CA VAL A 5 -7.27 6.52 -0.29
C VAL A 5 -7.62 5.62 -1.46
N ASP A 6 -7.17 6.02 -2.64
CA ASP A 6 -7.29 5.24 -3.86
C ASP A 6 -6.36 4.02 -3.84
N ALA A 7 -6.77 2.95 -4.52
CA ALA A 7 -5.98 1.73 -4.66
C ALA A 7 -4.61 2.02 -5.30
N GLY A 8 -4.54 2.92 -6.28
CA GLY A 8 -3.30 3.31 -6.95
C GLY A 8 -2.28 3.93 -6.00
N ILE A 9 -2.72 4.74 -5.03
CA ILE A 9 -1.84 5.28 -3.99
C ILE A 9 -1.29 4.14 -3.13
N ILE A 10 -2.13 3.18 -2.74
CA ILE A 10 -1.70 2.01 -1.97
C ILE A 10 -0.68 1.19 -2.77
N PHE A 11 -0.95 0.84 -4.03
CA PHE A 11 -0.01 0.12 -4.88
C PHE A 11 1.30 0.89 -5.10
N SER A 12 1.23 2.19 -5.36
CA SER A 12 2.43 3.03 -5.50
C SER A 12 3.28 3.05 -4.22
N SER A 13 2.65 3.04 -3.05
CA SER A 13 3.33 3.01 -1.75
C SER A 13 3.99 1.66 -1.45
N LEU A 14 3.38 0.57 -1.93
CA LEU A 14 3.93 -0.78 -1.83
C LEU A 14 5.12 -0.96 -2.78
N LEU A 15 5.03 -0.44 -4.00
CA LEU A 15 6.04 -0.62 -5.05
C LEU A 15 7.21 0.37 -4.93
N SER A 16 6.97 1.58 -4.41
CA SER A 16 8.00 2.62 -4.33
C SER A 16 8.73 2.61 -2.99
N ASN A 17 10.04 2.86 -3.05
CA ASN A 17 10.85 3.13 -1.85
C ASN A 17 10.67 4.56 -1.33
N SER A 18 9.71 5.32 -1.83
CA SER A 18 9.60 6.73 -1.47
C SER A 18 9.15 6.90 -0.02
N ALA A 19 10.03 7.51 0.77
CA ALA A 19 9.83 7.73 2.19
C ALA A 19 8.65 8.66 2.48
N GLU A 20 8.32 9.57 1.55
CA GLU A 20 7.35 10.64 1.80
C GLU A 20 5.90 10.12 1.81
N GLN A 21 5.50 9.28 0.85
CA GLN A 21 4.17 8.67 0.85
C GLN A 21 3.98 7.77 2.07
N ARG A 22 5.03 7.05 2.49
CA ARG A 22 4.98 6.24 3.72
C ARG A 22 4.82 7.11 4.95
N LYS A 23 5.58 8.21 5.09
CA LYS A 23 5.41 9.14 6.22
C LYS A 23 3.96 9.64 6.32
N ILE A 24 3.34 10.00 5.19
CA ILE A 24 1.95 10.46 5.16
C ILE A 24 0.98 9.33 5.54
N LEU A 25 1.13 8.14 4.93
CA LEU A 25 0.25 6.98 5.19
C LEU A 25 0.35 6.47 6.64
N PHE A 26 1.50 6.62 7.28
CA PHE A 26 1.72 6.25 8.69
C PHE A 26 1.57 7.43 9.67
N ASN A 27 1.20 8.62 9.20
CA ASN A 27 0.94 9.75 10.09
C ASN A 27 -0.38 9.53 10.84
N LYS A 28 -0.29 9.55 12.18
CA LYS A 28 -1.39 9.31 13.13
C LYS A 28 -2.47 10.40 13.12
N GLU A 29 -2.20 11.57 12.55
CA GLU A 29 -3.18 12.66 12.40
C GLU A 29 -4.28 12.32 11.38
N TYR A 30 -3.99 11.38 10.48
CA TYR A 30 -4.92 10.91 9.46
C TYR A 30 -5.45 9.52 9.82
N LYS A 31 -6.74 9.32 9.55
CA LYS A 31 -7.37 8.00 9.57
C LYS A 31 -7.75 7.65 8.15
N PHE A 32 -7.01 6.72 7.57
CA PHE A 32 -7.16 6.29 6.18
C PHE A 32 -8.17 5.16 6.04
N TYR A 33 -8.93 5.19 4.95
CA TYR A 33 -9.92 4.19 4.59
C TYR A 33 -9.77 3.86 3.10
N SER A 34 -10.07 2.61 2.73
CA SER A 34 -10.30 2.23 1.34
C SER A 34 -11.37 1.13 1.30
N PRO A 35 -12.00 0.88 0.15
CA PRO A 35 -12.90 -0.26 -0.01
C PRO A 35 -12.18 -1.58 0.28
N ASN A 36 -12.90 -2.54 0.90
CA ASN A 36 -12.35 -3.87 1.17
C ASN A 36 -11.84 -4.59 -0.10
N PHE A 37 -12.37 -4.21 -1.26
CA PHE A 37 -11.93 -4.71 -2.56
C PHE A 37 -10.43 -4.53 -2.81
N VAL A 38 -9.82 -3.45 -2.29
CA VAL A 38 -8.38 -3.20 -2.44
C VAL A 38 -7.54 -4.34 -1.87
N PHE A 39 -8.00 -4.99 -0.79
CA PHE A 39 -7.31 -6.17 -0.26
C PHE A 39 -7.30 -7.32 -1.28
N LEU A 40 -8.43 -7.59 -1.93
CA LEU A 40 -8.51 -8.63 -2.96
C LEU A 40 -7.55 -8.34 -4.12
N GLU A 41 -7.44 -7.08 -4.53
CA GLU A 41 -6.50 -6.65 -5.58
C GLU A 41 -5.04 -6.85 -5.16
N ILE A 42 -4.68 -6.47 -3.93
CA ILE A 42 -3.32 -6.66 -3.39
C ILE A 42 -2.96 -8.16 -3.39
N PHE A 43 -3.86 -9.02 -2.92
CA PHE A 43 -3.62 -10.48 -2.93
C PHE A 43 -3.50 -11.03 -4.35
N LYS A 44 -4.37 -10.62 -5.26
CA LYS A 44 -4.32 -11.01 -6.67
C LYS A 44 -3.02 -10.61 -7.36
N HIS A 45 -2.42 -9.49 -6.94
CA HIS A 45 -1.19 -8.96 -7.51
C HIS A 45 0.07 -9.24 -6.67
N LYS A 46 -0.03 -10.04 -5.60
CA LYS A 46 1.05 -10.34 -4.65
C LYS A 46 2.36 -10.72 -5.34
N GLU A 47 2.33 -11.68 -6.28
CA GLU A 47 3.54 -12.14 -6.97
C GLU A 47 4.26 -11.01 -7.73
N LYS A 48 3.50 -10.13 -8.40
CA LYS A 48 4.06 -8.97 -9.08
C LYS A 48 4.69 -8.00 -8.08
N ILE A 49 3.99 -7.72 -6.97
CA ILE A 49 4.50 -6.82 -5.94
C ILE A 49 5.81 -7.36 -5.36
N LEU A 50 5.88 -8.65 -5.00
CA LEU A 50 7.11 -9.29 -4.51
C LEU A 50 8.25 -9.15 -5.51
N LYS A 51 7.98 -9.42 -6.80
CA LYS A 51 8.96 -9.29 -7.88
C LYS A 51 9.55 -7.88 -7.96
N TYR A 52 8.73 -6.83 -7.81
CA TYR A 52 9.18 -5.44 -7.95
C TYR A 52 9.77 -4.84 -6.67
N THR A 53 9.39 -5.34 -5.49
CA THR A 53 9.83 -4.79 -4.19
C THR A 53 11.13 -5.42 -3.67
N LYS A 54 11.66 -6.46 -4.33
CA LYS A 54 12.80 -7.27 -3.85
C LYS A 54 12.57 -7.81 -2.42
N THR A 55 11.32 -7.93 -1.99
CA THR A 55 10.92 -8.50 -0.70
C THR A 55 10.60 -9.98 -0.86
N SER A 56 10.78 -10.77 0.20
CA SER A 56 10.41 -12.19 0.20
C SER A 56 8.99 -12.39 0.72
N GLU A 57 8.34 -13.47 0.30
CA GLU A 57 6.99 -13.82 0.75
C GLU A 57 6.87 -13.93 2.28
N LYS A 58 7.94 -14.34 2.98
CA LYS A 58 7.98 -14.37 4.45
C LYS A 58 7.85 -13.00 5.12
N ARG A 59 8.09 -11.90 4.39
CA ARG A 59 8.05 -10.51 4.89
C ARG A 59 6.85 -9.73 4.37
N PHE A 60 5.99 -10.35 3.57
CA PHE A 60 4.78 -9.76 3.00
C PHE A 60 3.55 -10.20 3.80
#